data_AF-A0A2A2QEQ5-F1
#
_entry.id   AF-A0A2A2QEQ5-F1
#
_cell.length_a   1.000
_cell.length_b   1.000
_cell.length_c   1.000
_cell.angle_alpha   90.00
_cell.angle_beta   90.00
_cell.angle_gamma   90.00
#
_symmetry.space_group_name_H-M   'P 1'
#
loop_
_entity.id
_entity.type
_entity.pdbx_description
1 polymer ?
#
loop_
_entity_poly.entity_id
_entity_poly.type
_entity_poly.pdbx_seq_one_letter_code
_entity_poly.pdbx_strand_id
1 'polypeptide(L)'
;MLVFSNTSLQLSLINPGNPRALYFSDDLYLGYVPGGKIEVATIDAQLGAVFYIFDIPRSDSRVIVERARRCMNCHANEDTLQVPGLSVKSVAPGPGGGSLDTFHPGQSGHTQPLAERFGGWYVTGTGRFDKHWGNRMGRLYQGELSATPLEPGTQFSFARYPVATSDLLAHLLHEHQVGGINRLIRAQYRFRELRHQNQGALPKNLPPDLETELADLLGYLLFAQEASLPQSGVPGDPAFRQAFARNRKSIGGHSLKDLDLQTRLLRFRCSYLVHTPFFDGLDQDLRRRILQDLDRALEPSTQRSLSAEKTNAAARHLSDEEAAVIRTILRATVPGFPNGNLKAD
;
A
#
# COMPACT_ATOMS: atom_id res chain seq x y z
N MET A 1 -4.94 4.32 -11.88
CA MET A 1 -4.07 3.24 -12.40
C MET A 1 -4.89 2.30 -13.27
N LEU A 2 -4.27 1.57 -14.19
CA LEU A 2 -4.91 0.68 -15.17
C LEU A 2 -4.25 -0.70 -15.15
N VAL A 3 -5.03 -1.75 -14.89
CA VAL A 3 -4.59 -3.15 -14.89
C VAL A 3 -5.24 -3.90 -16.05
N PHE A 4 -4.43 -4.62 -16.81
CA PHE A 4 -4.90 -5.41 -17.95
C PHE A 4 -4.73 -6.92 -17.77
N SER A 5 -4.09 -7.35 -16.68
CA SER A 5 -4.02 -8.76 -16.31
C SER A 5 -5.34 -9.26 -15.70
N ASN A 6 -5.64 -10.53 -15.93
CA ASN A 6 -6.90 -11.19 -15.59
C ASN A 6 -6.90 -11.69 -14.14
N THR A 7 -6.53 -10.81 -13.20
CA THR A 7 -6.31 -11.12 -11.78
C THR A 7 -7.47 -10.65 -10.89
N SER A 8 -8.70 -10.63 -11.42
CA SER A 8 -9.89 -10.04 -10.79
C SER A 8 -11.13 -10.95 -10.88
N LEU A 9 -12.14 -10.68 -10.05
CA LEU A 9 -13.46 -11.31 -10.12
C LEU A 9 -14.14 -11.08 -11.49
N GLN A 10 -13.83 -9.98 -12.18
CA GLN A 10 -14.35 -9.65 -13.51
C GLN A 10 -13.39 -10.02 -14.65
N LEU A 11 -12.57 -11.08 -14.46
CA LEU A 11 -11.50 -11.48 -15.39
C LEU A 11 -11.94 -11.65 -16.86
N SER A 12 -13.20 -12.03 -17.12
CA SER A 12 -13.70 -12.21 -18.50
C SER A 12 -13.82 -10.91 -19.29
N LEU A 13 -13.86 -9.76 -18.60
CA LEU A 13 -13.95 -8.44 -19.19
C LEU A 13 -12.61 -7.72 -19.26
N ILE A 14 -11.58 -8.21 -18.57
CA ILE A 14 -10.29 -7.55 -18.46
C ILE A 14 -9.34 -8.18 -19.47
N ASN A 15 -8.62 -7.32 -20.20
CA ASN A 15 -7.58 -7.69 -21.16
C ASN A 15 -6.84 -6.41 -21.58
N PRO A 16 -5.74 -6.50 -22.37
CA PRO A 16 -5.05 -5.32 -22.91
C PRO A 16 -5.95 -4.29 -23.60
N GLY A 17 -6.98 -4.72 -24.34
CA GLY A 17 -7.94 -3.81 -24.98
C GLY A 17 -9.04 -3.25 -24.05
N ASN A 18 -9.19 -3.82 -22.86
CA ASN A 18 -10.17 -3.41 -21.87
C ASN A 18 -9.61 -3.43 -20.43
N PRO A 19 -8.63 -2.57 -20.09
CA PRO A 19 -8.07 -2.56 -18.75
C PRO A 19 -9.09 -2.11 -17.71
N ARG A 20 -9.02 -2.71 -16.51
CA ARG A 20 -9.72 -2.24 -15.32
C ARG A 20 -8.98 -1.03 -14.75
N ALA A 21 -9.71 0.02 -14.39
CA ALA A 21 -9.15 1.13 -13.64
C ALA A 21 -9.22 0.88 -12.14
N LEU A 22 -8.20 1.34 -11.41
CA LEU A 22 -8.17 1.42 -9.95
C LEU A 22 -7.88 2.87 -9.54
N TYR A 23 -8.78 3.42 -8.73
CA TYR A 23 -8.69 4.71 -8.05
C TYR A 23 -8.59 4.46 -6.54
N PHE A 24 -7.86 5.30 -5.82
CA PHE A 24 -7.72 5.11 -4.37
C PHE A 24 -7.52 6.44 -3.63
N SER A 25 -7.95 6.46 -2.37
CA SER A 25 -7.61 7.43 -1.34
C SER A 25 -6.67 6.78 -0.31
N ASP A 26 -6.56 7.33 0.89
CA ASP A 26 -5.80 6.68 1.97
C ASP A 26 -6.50 5.44 2.57
N ASP A 27 -7.81 5.28 2.33
CA ASP A 27 -8.68 4.32 3.03
C ASP A 27 -9.79 3.68 2.16
N LEU A 28 -9.94 4.12 0.90
CA LEU A 28 -10.94 3.61 -0.05
C LEU A 28 -10.31 3.31 -1.40
N TYR A 29 -10.68 2.18 -1.98
CA TYR A 29 -10.19 1.69 -3.27
C TYR A 29 -11.39 1.40 -4.17
N LEU A 30 -11.41 1.99 -5.37
CA LEU A 30 -12.49 1.87 -6.34
C LEU A 30 -11.96 1.27 -7.64
N GLY A 31 -12.43 0.08 -7.97
CA GLY A 31 -12.23 -0.59 -9.24
C GLY A 31 -13.37 -0.28 -10.22
N TYR A 32 -13.02 0.01 -11.47
CA TYR A 32 -13.97 0.23 -12.56
C TYR A 32 -13.55 -0.57 -13.79
N VAL A 33 -14.44 -1.44 -14.27
CA VAL A 33 -14.26 -2.19 -15.52
C VAL A 33 -15.21 -1.62 -16.57
N PRO A 34 -14.74 -1.10 -17.71
CA PRO A 34 -15.64 -0.68 -18.78
C PRO A 34 -16.52 -1.83 -19.24
N GLY A 35 -17.84 -1.60 -19.27
CA GLY A 35 -18.84 -2.63 -19.57
C GLY A 35 -19.15 -3.61 -18.42
N GLY A 36 -18.48 -3.47 -17.26
CA GLY A 36 -18.66 -4.31 -16.08
C GLY A 36 -19.33 -3.58 -14.91
N LYS A 37 -18.82 -3.87 -13.71
CA LYS A 37 -19.31 -3.37 -12.41
C LYS A 37 -18.27 -2.50 -11.71
N ILE A 38 -18.74 -1.73 -10.73
CA ILE A 38 -17.90 -1.03 -9.77
C ILE A 38 -17.55 -1.99 -8.62
N GLU A 39 -16.26 -2.05 -8.30
CA GLU A 39 -15.72 -2.77 -7.14
C GLU A 39 -15.25 -1.73 -6.12
N VAL A 40 -15.58 -1.91 -4.84
CA VAL A 40 -15.09 -1.03 -3.77
C VAL A 40 -14.48 -1.87 -2.67
N ALA A 41 -13.28 -1.50 -2.22
CA ALA A 41 -12.70 -1.98 -0.97
C ALA A 41 -12.55 -0.82 0.01
N THR A 42 -13.02 -1.01 1.24
CA THR A 42 -12.80 -0.10 2.37
C THR A 42 -12.02 -0.83 3.45
N ILE A 43 -11.23 -0.11 4.24
CA ILE A 43 -10.49 -0.71 5.35
C ILE A 43 -11.23 -0.44 6.66
N ASP A 44 -11.85 -1.48 7.19
CA ASP A 44 -12.53 -1.44 8.48
C ASP A 44 -11.56 -1.83 9.60
N ALA A 45 -11.58 -1.06 10.68
CA ALA A 45 -10.67 -1.27 11.78
C ALA A 45 -10.85 -2.64 12.45
N GLN A 46 -12.05 -3.20 12.49
CA GLN A 46 -12.31 -4.50 13.12
C GLN A 46 -12.25 -5.67 12.13
N LEU A 47 -12.65 -5.46 10.88
CA LEU A 47 -12.82 -6.54 9.90
C LEU A 47 -11.66 -6.66 8.91
N GLY A 48 -10.80 -5.64 8.80
CA GLY A 48 -9.84 -5.54 7.71
C GLY A 48 -10.51 -5.04 6.42
N ALA A 49 -10.06 -5.51 5.26
CA ALA A 49 -10.64 -5.11 3.99
C ALA A 49 -12.08 -5.64 3.81
N VAL A 50 -13.03 -4.75 3.54
CA VAL A 50 -14.44 -5.06 3.27
C VAL A 50 -14.75 -4.71 1.82
N PHE A 51 -15.34 -5.66 1.09
CA PHE A 51 -15.52 -5.59 -0.36
C PHE A 51 -16.99 -5.46 -0.75
N TYR A 52 -17.26 -4.54 -1.65
CA TYR A 52 -18.56 -4.29 -2.25
C TYR A 52 -18.44 -4.38 -3.77
N ILE A 53 -19.52 -4.81 -4.42
CA ILE A 53 -19.62 -4.81 -5.88
C ILE A 53 -21.04 -4.47 -6.29
N PHE A 54 -21.19 -3.56 -7.25
CA PHE A 54 -22.50 -3.11 -7.72
C PHE A 54 -22.43 -2.61 -9.16
N ASP A 55 -23.60 -2.53 -9.80
CA ASP A 55 -23.73 -2.05 -11.17
C ASP A 55 -23.36 -0.57 -11.29
N ILE A 56 -22.73 -0.22 -12.42
CA ILE A 56 -22.47 1.19 -12.75
C ILE A 56 -23.84 1.89 -12.84
N PRO A 57 -24.06 2.99 -12.10
CA PRO A 57 -25.34 3.71 -12.16
C PRO A 57 -25.55 4.29 -13.57
N ARG A 58 -26.62 3.88 -14.26
CA ARG A 58 -26.96 4.32 -15.63
C ARG A 58 -28.27 5.10 -15.74
N SER A 59 -29.02 5.19 -14.65
CA SER A 59 -30.31 5.86 -14.53
C SER A 59 -30.49 6.35 -13.11
N ASP A 60 -31.54 7.14 -12.84
CA ASP A 60 -31.89 7.61 -11.49
C ASP A 60 -32.37 6.49 -10.54
N SER A 61 -32.26 5.23 -10.95
CA SER A 61 -32.56 4.07 -10.11
C SER A 61 -31.57 3.97 -8.95
N ARG A 62 -32.08 3.54 -7.79
CA ARG A 62 -31.27 3.37 -6.59
C ARG A 62 -30.22 2.28 -6.82
N VAL A 63 -28.95 2.64 -6.58
CA VAL A 63 -27.84 1.69 -6.58
C VAL A 63 -27.95 0.79 -5.35
N ILE A 64 -28.00 -0.52 -5.58
CA ILE A 64 -27.96 -1.52 -4.51
C ILE A 64 -26.49 -1.90 -4.31
N VAL A 65 -25.93 -1.53 -3.16
CA VAL A 65 -24.55 -1.84 -2.78
C VAL A 65 -24.58 -3.05 -1.86
N GLU A 66 -24.01 -4.17 -2.32
CA GLU A 66 -23.95 -5.41 -1.54
C GLU A 66 -22.52 -5.81 -1.24
N ARG A 67 -22.31 -6.39 -0.05
CA ARG A 67 -21.04 -6.98 0.32
C ARG A 67 -20.83 -8.27 -0.49
N ALA A 68 -19.71 -8.33 -1.20
CA ALA A 68 -19.36 -9.48 -2.02
C ALA A 68 -18.90 -10.67 -1.14
N ARG A 69 -19.46 -11.85 -1.38
CA ARG A 69 -19.08 -13.08 -0.66
C ARG A 69 -17.90 -13.84 -1.27
N ARG A 70 -17.59 -13.61 -2.56
CA ARG A 70 -16.55 -14.33 -3.30
C ARG A 70 -15.16 -13.68 -3.26
N CYS A 71 -15.06 -12.43 -2.79
CA CYS A 71 -13.79 -11.69 -2.79
C CYS A 71 -12.74 -12.34 -1.89
N MET A 72 -13.15 -13.01 -0.81
CA MET A 72 -12.22 -13.68 0.11
C MET A 72 -11.40 -14.80 -0.53
N ASN A 73 -11.85 -15.36 -1.66
CA ASN A 73 -11.07 -16.35 -2.43
C ASN A 73 -9.73 -15.78 -2.93
N CYS A 74 -9.65 -14.46 -3.14
CA CYS A 74 -8.44 -13.78 -3.61
C CYS A 74 -7.87 -12.79 -2.58
N HIS A 75 -8.62 -12.46 -1.53
CA HIS A 75 -8.28 -11.42 -0.55
C HIS A 75 -8.03 -11.96 0.88
N ALA A 76 -7.90 -13.28 1.05
CA ALA A 76 -7.42 -13.90 2.29
C ALA A 76 -6.57 -15.13 1.98
N ASN A 77 -5.44 -14.88 1.31
CA ASN A 77 -4.46 -15.90 0.93
C ASN A 77 -3.05 -15.42 1.34
N GLU A 78 -2.02 -16.14 0.91
CA GLU A 78 -0.63 -15.79 1.24
C GLU A 78 -0.24 -14.37 0.81
N ASP A 79 -0.74 -13.88 -0.33
CA ASP A 79 -0.45 -12.52 -0.84
C ASP A 79 -0.97 -11.41 0.08
N THR A 80 -1.98 -11.72 0.90
CA THR A 80 -2.55 -10.80 1.90
C THR A 80 -2.12 -11.18 3.31
N LEU A 81 -1.06 -11.98 3.49
CA LEU A 81 -0.61 -12.51 4.78
C LEU A 81 -1.71 -13.29 5.53
N GLN A 82 -2.58 -13.96 4.77
CA GLN A 82 -3.72 -14.75 5.24
C GLN A 82 -4.76 -13.96 6.06
N VAL A 83 -4.82 -12.64 5.87
CA VAL A 83 -5.88 -11.79 6.45
C VAL A 83 -6.76 -11.17 5.37
N PRO A 84 -7.99 -10.70 5.71
CA PRO A 84 -8.83 -9.92 4.80
C PRO A 84 -8.11 -8.63 4.38
N GLY A 85 -7.40 -8.66 3.26
CA GLY A 85 -6.43 -7.64 2.88
C GLY A 85 -6.56 -7.18 1.43
N LEU A 86 -5.78 -6.15 1.10
CA LEU A 86 -5.68 -5.65 -0.27
C LEU A 86 -4.70 -6.52 -1.07
N SER A 87 -4.99 -6.73 -2.35
CA SER A 87 -4.12 -7.50 -3.23
C SER A 87 -3.59 -6.61 -4.34
N VAL A 88 -2.28 -6.66 -4.55
CA VAL A 88 -1.58 -6.11 -5.71
C VAL A 88 -0.65 -7.19 -6.21
N LYS A 89 -0.66 -7.45 -7.52
CA LYS A 89 0.18 -8.47 -8.14
C LYS A 89 0.96 -7.87 -9.29
N SER A 90 2.21 -8.31 -9.40
CA SER A 90 3.04 -8.14 -10.58
C SER A 90 3.17 -9.50 -11.26
N VAL A 91 2.73 -9.59 -12.50
CA VAL A 91 2.72 -10.86 -13.26
C VAL A 91 3.36 -10.68 -14.62
N ALA A 92 3.73 -11.76 -15.27
CA ALA A 92 4.04 -11.77 -16.70
C ALA A 92 2.76 -12.13 -17.48
N PRO A 93 2.02 -11.15 -18.03
CA PRO A 93 0.73 -11.42 -18.66
C PRO A 93 0.91 -11.95 -20.08
N GLY A 94 0.34 -13.11 -20.41
CA GLY A 94 0.24 -13.60 -21.79
C GLY A 94 -0.74 -12.77 -22.62
N PRO A 95 -0.80 -12.96 -23.96
CA PRO A 95 -1.60 -12.13 -24.90
C PRO A 95 -3.05 -11.86 -24.48
N GLY A 96 -3.72 -12.83 -23.85
CA GLY A 96 -5.10 -12.70 -23.36
C GLY A 96 -5.26 -12.10 -21.96
N GLY A 97 -4.19 -11.64 -21.32
CA GLY A 97 -4.17 -11.09 -19.96
C GLY A 97 -3.99 -12.13 -18.84
N GLY A 98 -4.01 -13.43 -19.16
CA GLY A 98 -3.72 -14.50 -18.20
C GLY A 98 -2.27 -14.48 -17.71
N SER A 99 -2.03 -14.86 -16.46
CA SER A 99 -0.68 -14.88 -15.87
C SER A 99 0.13 -16.08 -16.38
N LEU A 100 1.29 -15.85 -16.98
CA LEU A 100 2.28 -16.89 -17.32
C LEU A 100 3.24 -17.16 -16.16
N ASP A 101 3.56 -16.12 -15.40
CA ASP A 101 4.43 -16.18 -14.23
C ASP A 101 4.04 -15.07 -13.23
N THR A 102 4.39 -15.22 -11.96
CA THR A 102 4.12 -14.24 -10.89
C THR A 102 5.42 -13.80 -10.25
N PHE A 103 5.67 -12.49 -10.24
CA PHE A 103 6.82 -11.92 -9.54
C PHE A 103 6.48 -11.76 -8.06
N HIS A 104 7.38 -12.24 -7.19
CA HIS A 104 7.26 -12.16 -5.73
C HIS A 104 5.92 -12.65 -5.15
N PRO A 105 5.54 -13.92 -5.38
CA PRO A 105 4.33 -14.48 -4.78
C PRO A 105 4.36 -14.35 -3.26
N GLY A 106 3.23 -14.00 -2.64
CA GLY A 106 3.14 -13.81 -1.20
C GLY A 106 3.68 -12.49 -0.67
N GLN A 107 4.24 -11.62 -1.52
CA GLN A 107 4.87 -10.37 -1.07
C GLN A 107 4.26 -9.13 -1.73
N SER A 108 4.15 -8.06 -0.95
CA SER A 108 3.74 -6.74 -1.41
C SER A 108 4.38 -5.64 -0.58
N GLY A 109 4.61 -4.49 -1.21
CA GLY A 109 5.09 -3.29 -0.53
C GLY A 109 6.21 -2.55 -1.24
N HIS A 110 6.60 -1.41 -0.67
CA HIS A 110 7.66 -0.58 -1.23
C HIS A 110 9.06 -1.20 -1.19
N THR A 111 9.25 -2.36 -0.55
CA THR A 111 10.54 -3.04 -0.45
C THR A 111 10.88 -3.84 -1.71
N GLN A 112 9.87 -4.09 -2.56
CA GLN A 112 10.05 -4.92 -3.75
C GLN A 112 10.78 -4.14 -4.85
N PRO A 113 11.81 -4.73 -5.50
CA PRO A 113 12.56 -4.06 -6.57
C PRO A 113 11.65 -3.60 -7.70
N LEU A 114 11.83 -2.36 -8.19
CA LEU A 114 11.00 -1.81 -9.27
C LEU A 114 11.10 -2.63 -10.58
N ALA A 115 12.22 -3.32 -10.78
CA ALA A 115 12.44 -4.21 -11.92
C ALA A 115 11.44 -5.36 -12.02
N GLU A 116 10.85 -5.75 -10.89
CA GLU A 116 9.96 -6.91 -10.77
C GLU A 116 8.50 -6.48 -10.50
N ARG A 117 8.24 -5.16 -10.54
CA ARG A 117 6.93 -4.56 -10.29
C ARG A 117 6.18 -4.19 -11.58
N PHE A 118 4.91 -3.88 -11.40
CA PHE A 118 3.97 -3.37 -12.41
C PHE A 118 3.60 -4.34 -13.54
N GLY A 119 4.03 -5.60 -13.48
CA GLY A 119 3.65 -6.61 -14.46
C GLY A 119 2.13 -6.83 -14.52
N GLY A 120 1.55 -6.76 -15.71
CA GLY A 120 0.09 -6.80 -15.90
C GLY A 120 -0.61 -5.44 -15.77
N TRP A 121 0.16 -4.35 -15.62
CA TRP A 121 -0.36 -2.99 -15.53
C TRP A 121 0.12 -2.12 -16.69
N TYR A 122 -0.73 -1.21 -17.12
CA TYR A 122 -0.28 -0.05 -17.87
C TYR A 122 0.35 0.94 -16.89
N VAL A 123 1.50 1.51 -17.24
CA VAL A 123 2.22 2.49 -16.43
C VAL A 123 2.59 3.68 -17.31
N THR A 124 2.20 4.87 -16.90
CA THR A 124 2.56 6.13 -17.55
C THR A 124 3.46 6.94 -16.62
N GLY A 125 4.08 8.02 -17.12
CA GLY A 125 4.91 8.88 -16.27
C GLY A 125 6.22 8.24 -15.81
N THR A 126 6.71 7.20 -16.50
CA THR A 126 7.96 6.51 -16.15
C THR A 126 9.22 7.30 -16.52
N GLY A 127 9.10 8.34 -17.35
CA GLY A 127 10.24 9.13 -17.79
C GLY A 127 11.24 8.26 -18.57
N ARG A 128 12.47 8.12 -18.04
CA ARG A 128 13.52 7.26 -18.62
C ARG A 128 13.64 5.90 -17.94
N PHE A 129 12.74 5.58 -17.03
CA PHE A 129 12.72 4.30 -16.34
C PHE A 129 12.01 3.25 -17.21
N ASP A 130 12.76 2.28 -17.71
CA ASP A 130 12.29 1.21 -18.61
C ASP A 130 12.45 -0.20 -18.01
N LYS A 131 13.29 -0.33 -16.97
CA LYS A 131 13.55 -1.57 -16.25
C LYS A 131 12.41 -1.89 -15.27
N HIS A 132 11.25 -2.26 -15.82
CA HIS A 132 10.08 -2.76 -15.09
C HIS A 132 9.21 -3.70 -15.95
N TRP A 133 8.25 -4.40 -15.34
CA TRP A 133 7.35 -5.33 -16.04
C TRP A 133 6.03 -4.71 -16.54
N GLY A 134 5.73 -3.47 -16.14
CA GLY A 134 4.62 -2.70 -16.73
C GLY A 134 4.79 -2.48 -18.23
N ASN A 135 3.67 -2.28 -18.95
CA ASN A 135 3.64 -2.07 -20.41
C ASN A 135 4.30 -3.20 -21.22
N ARG A 136 4.16 -4.45 -20.76
CA ARG A 136 4.75 -5.62 -21.44
C ARG A 136 3.76 -6.78 -21.51
N MET A 137 3.85 -7.54 -22.60
CA MET A 137 3.18 -8.82 -22.78
C MET A 137 4.21 -9.94 -22.77
N GLY A 138 4.04 -10.89 -21.86
CA GLY A 138 4.85 -12.08 -21.75
C GLY A 138 4.55 -13.11 -22.84
N ARG A 139 5.58 -13.86 -23.23
CA ARG A 139 5.45 -15.08 -24.02
C ARG A 139 6.40 -16.12 -23.43
N LEU A 140 5.84 -17.25 -23.03
CA LEU A 140 6.59 -18.40 -22.53
C LEU A 140 6.81 -19.37 -23.69
N TYR A 141 8.06 -19.66 -24.03
CA TYR A 141 8.42 -20.64 -25.05
C TYR A 141 9.58 -21.49 -24.55
N GLN A 142 9.42 -22.81 -24.52
CA GLN A 142 10.43 -23.75 -24.02
C GLN A 142 10.97 -23.42 -22.61
N GLY A 143 10.12 -22.85 -21.75
CA GLY A 143 10.50 -22.44 -20.38
C GLY A 143 11.15 -21.06 -20.28
N GLU A 144 11.43 -20.41 -21.40
CA GLU A 144 11.98 -19.06 -21.42
C GLU A 144 10.86 -18.01 -21.53
N LEU A 145 10.85 -17.07 -20.58
CA LEU A 145 9.92 -15.96 -20.56
C LEU A 145 10.53 -14.78 -21.33
N SER A 146 9.91 -14.44 -22.45
CA SER A 146 10.20 -13.23 -23.22
C SER A 146 9.10 -12.20 -23.05
N ALA A 147 9.38 -10.93 -23.35
CA ALA A 147 8.43 -9.84 -23.22
C ALA A 147 8.41 -8.95 -24.47
N THR A 148 7.23 -8.61 -24.95
CA THR A 148 7.03 -7.61 -26.01
C THR A 148 6.46 -6.30 -25.43
N PRO A 149 6.87 -5.13 -25.93
CA PRO A 149 6.29 -3.85 -25.50
C PRO A 149 4.79 -3.76 -25.77
N LEU A 150 4.08 -3.06 -24.87
CA LEU A 150 2.66 -2.76 -24.96
C LEU A 150 2.44 -1.31 -24.56
N GLU A 151 2.42 -0.43 -25.56
CA GLU A 151 2.29 1.01 -25.33
C GLU A 151 0.89 1.38 -24.79
N PRO A 152 0.80 2.13 -23.67
CA PRO A 152 -0.47 2.64 -23.15
C PRO A 152 -1.25 3.42 -24.21
N GLY A 153 -2.56 3.14 -24.31
CA GLY A 153 -3.44 3.84 -25.25
C GLY A 153 -3.45 3.30 -26.68
N THR A 154 -2.67 2.26 -27.00
CA THR A 154 -2.68 1.66 -28.36
C THR A 154 -3.79 0.62 -28.55
N GLN A 155 -4.08 -0.18 -27.53
CA GLN A 155 -5.15 -1.19 -27.59
C GLN A 155 -6.47 -0.70 -26.98
N PHE A 156 -6.45 0.45 -26.30
CA PHE A 156 -7.61 1.02 -25.63
C PHE A 156 -7.60 2.55 -25.72
N SER A 157 -8.76 3.19 -25.53
CA SER A 157 -8.85 4.65 -25.44
C SER A 157 -8.90 5.13 -23.99
N PHE A 158 -8.05 6.10 -23.65
CA PHE A 158 -8.09 6.78 -22.35
C PHE A 158 -9.40 7.53 -22.09
N ALA A 159 -10.14 7.92 -23.14
CA ALA A 159 -11.42 8.62 -23.01
C ALA A 159 -12.51 7.78 -22.30
N ARG A 160 -12.30 6.47 -22.13
CA ARG A 160 -13.20 5.59 -21.37
C ARG A 160 -13.04 5.73 -19.84
N TYR A 161 -12.05 6.49 -19.37
CA TYR A 161 -11.69 6.60 -17.96
C TYR A 161 -11.71 8.07 -17.51
N PRO A 162 -12.21 8.36 -16.29
CA PRO A 162 -12.17 9.71 -15.72
C PRO A 162 -10.79 10.37 -15.64
N VAL A 163 -9.72 9.57 -15.63
CA VAL A 163 -8.33 10.03 -15.55
C VAL A 163 -7.53 9.33 -16.64
N ALA A 164 -6.96 10.11 -17.55
CA ALA A 164 -6.25 9.64 -18.74
C ALA A 164 -4.78 9.26 -18.46
N THR A 165 -4.50 8.65 -17.31
CA THR A 165 -3.14 8.24 -16.91
C THR A 165 -3.17 7.02 -15.98
N SER A 166 -2.05 6.32 -15.92
CA SER A 166 -1.76 5.25 -14.97
C SER A 166 -0.39 5.51 -14.36
N ASP A 167 -0.25 6.70 -13.75
CA ASP A 167 1.01 7.31 -13.37
C ASP A 167 1.84 6.47 -12.39
N LEU A 168 3.16 6.43 -12.61
CA LEU A 168 4.11 5.67 -11.79
C LEU A 168 4.02 6.02 -10.30
N LEU A 169 3.84 7.31 -9.94
CA LEU A 169 3.74 7.70 -8.53
C LEU A 169 2.51 7.08 -7.86
N ALA A 170 1.40 6.96 -8.57
CA ALA A 170 0.20 6.31 -8.06
C ALA A 170 0.45 4.82 -7.78
N HIS A 171 1.18 4.12 -8.65
CA HIS A 171 1.59 2.72 -8.41
C HIS A 171 2.50 2.57 -7.19
N LEU A 172 3.48 3.45 -7.04
CA LEU A 172 4.41 3.42 -5.90
C LEU A 172 3.68 3.63 -4.57
N LEU A 173 2.79 4.63 -4.50
CA LEU A 173 2.01 4.92 -3.30
C LEU A 173 0.98 3.84 -3.00
N HIS A 174 0.29 3.31 -4.01
CA HIS A 174 -0.68 2.23 -3.81
C HIS A 174 0.00 0.98 -3.25
N GLU A 175 1.16 0.58 -3.78
CA GLU A 175 1.86 -0.61 -3.30
C GLU A 175 2.39 -0.43 -1.87
N HIS A 176 2.80 0.77 -1.49
CA HIS A 176 3.09 1.10 -0.09
C HIS A 176 1.85 0.92 0.80
N GLN A 177 0.69 1.42 0.38
CA GLN A 177 -0.55 1.26 1.15
C GLN A 177 -0.90 -0.22 1.33
N VAL A 178 -0.89 -1.02 0.26
CA VAL A 178 -1.22 -2.46 0.31
C VAL A 178 -0.31 -3.19 1.30
N GLY A 179 1.01 -3.00 1.19
CA GLY A 179 1.95 -3.68 2.07
C GLY A 179 1.83 -3.25 3.53
N GLY A 180 1.54 -1.98 3.80
CA GLY A 180 1.38 -1.46 5.16
C GLY A 180 0.06 -1.89 5.80
N ILE A 181 -1.05 -1.74 5.07
CA ILE A 181 -2.40 -2.10 5.53
C ILE A 181 -2.48 -3.59 5.85
N ASN A 182 -1.96 -4.48 4.99
CA ASN A 182 -2.01 -5.91 5.25
C ASN A 182 -1.23 -6.31 6.52
N ARG A 183 -0.07 -5.68 6.77
CA ARG A 183 0.72 -5.89 8.00
C ARG A 183 -0.01 -5.39 9.25
N LEU A 184 -0.65 -4.23 9.17
CA LEU A 184 -1.44 -3.67 10.26
C LEU A 184 -2.67 -4.55 10.59
N ILE A 185 -3.40 -5.01 9.57
CA ILE A 185 -4.52 -5.95 9.74
C ILE A 185 -4.02 -7.23 10.40
N ARG A 186 -2.91 -7.82 9.90
CA ARG A 186 -2.31 -9.02 10.49
C ARG A 186 -1.98 -8.83 11.97
N ALA A 187 -1.24 -7.78 12.32
CA ALA A 187 -0.89 -7.50 13.71
C ALA A 187 -2.14 -7.40 14.60
N GLN A 188 -3.20 -6.75 14.11
CA GLN A 188 -4.45 -6.66 14.85
C GLN A 188 -5.15 -8.01 15.04
N TYR A 189 -5.21 -8.85 14.01
CA TYR A 189 -5.77 -10.19 14.14
C TYR A 189 -4.98 -11.02 15.17
N ARG A 190 -3.64 -10.94 15.16
CA ARG A 190 -2.78 -11.62 16.13
C ARG A 190 -3.01 -11.14 17.56
N PHE A 191 -3.17 -9.83 17.78
CA PHE A 191 -3.51 -9.29 19.11
C PHE A 191 -4.87 -9.77 19.60
N ARG A 192 -5.87 -9.83 18.72
CA ARG A 192 -7.21 -10.32 19.06
C ARG A 192 -7.23 -11.81 19.35
N GLU A 193 -6.51 -12.61 18.56
CA GLU A 193 -6.31 -14.04 18.80
C GLU A 193 -5.67 -14.28 20.16
N LEU A 194 -4.58 -13.57 20.45
CA LEU A 194 -3.87 -13.68 21.72
C LEU A 194 -4.78 -13.29 22.90
N ARG A 195 -5.55 -12.21 22.75
CA ARG A 195 -6.52 -11.77 23.75
C ARG A 195 -7.61 -12.83 23.98
N HIS A 196 -8.12 -13.44 22.91
CA HIS A 196 -9.13 -14.49 23.00
C HIS A 196 -8.59 -15.72 23.75
N GLN A 197 -7.37 -16.16 23.43
CA GLN A 197 -6.70 -17.28 24.09
C GLN A 197 -6.41 -17.01 25.57
N ASN A 198 -6.25 -15.73 25.96
CA ASN A 198 -5.94 -15.28 27.32
C ASN A 198 -7.16 -14.64 28.02
N GLN A 199 -8.38 -15.09 27.70
CA GLN A 199 -9.62 -14.71 28.40
C GLN A 199 -9.86 -13.19 28.49
N GLY A 200 -9.50 -12.44 27.45
CA GLY A 200 -9.71 -10.98 27.38
C GLY A 200 -8.49 -10.14 27.73
N ALA A 201 -7.42 -10.73 28.28
CA ALA A 201 -6.18 -10.05 28.62
C ALA A 201 -5.08 -10.29 27.57
N LEU A 202 -4.11 -9.38 27.50
CA LEU A 202 -2.85 -9.65 26.80
C LEU A 202 -1.81 -10.19 27.79
N PRO A 203 -0.99 -11.18 27.40
CA PRO A 203 0.11 -11.63 28.24
C PRO A 203 1.15 -10.52 28.41
N LYS A 204 1.89 -10.56 29.52
CA LYS A 204 2.97 -9.58 29.79
C LYS A 204 4.05 -9.58 28.71
N ASN A 205 4.38 -10.76 28.19
CA ASN A 205 5.33 -10.96 27.11
C ASN A 205 4.56 -11.45 25.89
N LEU A 206 4.73 -10.78 24.75
CA LEU A 206 4.16 -11.26 23.50
C LEU A 206 4.96 -12.47 22.99
N PRO A 207 4.31 -13.36 22.20
CA PRO A 207 5.00 -14.43 21.51
C PRO A 207 6.19 -13.91 20.66
N PRO A 208 7.35 -14.60 20.64
CA PRO A 208 8.54 -14.14 19.93
C PRO A 208 8.36 -13.91 18.42
N ASP A 209 7.48 -14.68 17.78
CA ASP A 209 7.09 -14.52 16.38
C ASP A 209 6.30 -13.22 16.16
N LEU A 210 5.34 -12.91 17.05
CA LEU A 210 4.61 -11.63 17.02
C LEU A 210 5.54 -10.43 17.27
N GLU A 211 6.50 -10.56 18.19
CA GLU A 211 7.54 -9.53 18.39
C GLU A 211 8.36 -9.27 17.11
N THR A 212 8.62 -10.31 16.33
CA THR A 212 9.32 -10.19 15.04
C THR A 212 8.43 -9.50 14.00
N GLU A 213 7.16 -9.89 13.88
CA GLU A 213 6.20 -9.25 12.98
C GLU A 213 6.00 -7.76 13.30
N LEU A 214 5.97 -7.38 14.58
CA LEU A 214 5.87 -5.98 15.00
C LEU A 214 7.14 -5.18 14.66
N ALA A 215 8.33 -5.77 14.79
CA ALA A 215 9.57 -5.14 14.38
C ALA A 215 9.63 -4.92 12.86
N ASP A 216 9.18 -5.90 12.07
CA ASP A 216 9.08 -5.79 10.62
C ASP A 216 8.06 -4.73 10.19
N LEU A 217 6.90 -4.68 10.86
CA LEU A 217 5.91 -3.63 10.66
C LEU A 217 6.48 -2.24 10.99
N LEU A 218 7.23 -2.11 12.09
CA LEU A 218 7.88 -0.85 12.45
C LEU A 218 8.88 -0.41 11.37
N GLY A 219 9.75 -1.31 10.90
CA GLY A 219 10.66 -1.05 9.80
C GLY A 219 9.93 -0.61 8.54
N TYR A 220 8.84 -1.30 8.20
CA TYR A 220 8.00 -0.94 7.06
C TYR A 220 7.36 0.46 7.21
N LEU A 221 6.81 0.78 8.39
CA LEU A 221 6.26 2.12 8.67
C LEU A 221 7.33 3.21 8.57
N LEU A 222 8.60 2.90 8.85
CA LEU A 222 9.73 3.83 8.71
C LEU A 222 10.43 3.75 7.35
N PHE A 223 9.84 3.09 6.35
CA PHE A 223 10.42 2.94 5.00
C PHE A 223 11.83 2.32 5.01
N ALA A 224 12.10 1.42 5.96
CA ALA A 224 13.30 0.62 5.94
C ALA A 224 13.27 -0.30 4.71
N GLN A 225 14.41 -0.40 4.02
CA GLN A 225 14.56 -1.22 2.81
C GLN A 225 13.62 -0.82 1.65
N GLU A 226 13.20 0.45 1.58
CA GLU A 226 12.53 0.99 0.40
C GLU A 226 13.37 0.72 -0.86
N ALA A 227 12.72 0.21 -1.91
CA ALA A 227 13.36 -0.04 -3.19
C ALA A 227 13.84 1.27 -3.81
N SER A 228 15.08 1.29 -4.29
CA SER A 228 15.68 2.46 -4.92
C SER A 228 14.82 2.97 -6.08
N LEU A 229 14.55 4.28 -6.06
CA LEU A 229 13.89 4.95 -7.18
C LEU A 229 14.82 5.00 -8.42
N PRO A 230 14.24 5.19 -9.62
CA PRO A 230 15.06 5.39 -10.82
C PRO A 230 15.97 6.60 -10.66
N GLN A 231 17.16 6.55 -11.25
CA GLN A 231 18.12 7.67 -11.18
C GLN A 231 17.57 8.99 -11.75
N SER A 232 16.60 8.91 -12.68
CA SER A 232 15.89 10.06 -13.23
C SER A 232 14.86 10.67 -12.27
N GLY A 233 14.67 10.10 -11.08
CA GLY A 233 13.54 10.39 -10.21
C GLY A 233 12.21 9.92 -10.79
N VAL A 234 11.14 10.25 -10.07
CA VAL A 234 9.74 9.98 -10.43
C VAL A 234 9.04 11.34 -10.59
N PRO A 235 8.72 11.78 -11.81
CA PRO A 235 8.11 13.10 -12.02
C PRO A 235 6.78 13.27 -11.25
N GLY A 236 5.93 12.25 -11.35
CA GLY A 236 4.59 12.20 -10.78
C GLY A 236 3.60 13.12 -11.50
N ASP A 237 2.39 12.62 -11.75
CA ASP A 237 1.31 13.42 -12.32
C ASP A 237 0.98 14.63 -11.41
N PRO A 238 0.96 15.88 -11.93
CA PRO A 238 0.73 17.06 -11.10
C PRO A 238 -0.61 17.05 -10.36
N ALA A 239 -1.69 16.57 -11.00
CA ALA A 239 -3.01 16.51 -10.39
C ALA A 239 -3.03 15.45 -9.28
N PHE A 240 -2.35 14.32 -9.47
CA PHE A 240 -2.21 13.30 -8.43
C PHE A 240 -1.38 13.80 -7.24
N ARG A 241 -0.26 14.50 -7.47
CA ARG A 241 0.54 15.13 -6.41
C ARG A 241 -0.29 16.13 -5.59
N GLN A 242 -1.08 16.96 -6.28
CA GLN A 242 -1.98 17.90 -5.62
C GLN A 242 -3.06 17.17 -4.81
N ALA A 243 -3.68 16.12 -5.38
CA ALA A 243 -4.69 15.32 -4.71
C ALA A 243 -4.15 14.62 -3.46
N PHE A 244 -2.96 14.03 -3.55
CA PHE A 244 -2.29 13.35 -2.44
C PHE A 244 -1.99 14.30 -1.27
N ALA A 245 -1.66 15.56 -1.57
CA ALA A 245 -1.34 16.57 -0.56
C ALA A 245 -2.58 17.19 0.12
N ARG A 246 -3.80 16.96 -0.35
CA ARG A 246 -5.01 17.68 0.10
C ARG A 246 -5.28 17.56 1.61
N ASN A 247 -5.00 16.41 2.20
CA ASN A 247 -5.19 16.13 3.62
C ASN A 247 -3.86 16.04 4.39
N ARG A 248 -2.78 16.65 3.88
CA ARG A 248 -1.48 16.65 4.57
C ARG A 248 -1.58 17.41 5.89
N LYS A 249 -1.15 16.78 6.99
CA LYS A 249 -0.99 17.45 8.29
C LYS A 249 0.41 18.06 8.35
N SER A 250 0.52 19.39 8.42
CA SER A 250 1.80 20.09 8.37
C SER A 250 2.16 20.76 9.70
N ILE A 251 3.39 20.53 10.17
CA ILE A 251 3.95 21.10 11.40
C ILE A 251 5.28 21.75 11.04
N GLY A 252 5.42 23.05 11.28
CA GLY A 252 6.63 23.80 10.91
C GLY A 252 6.95 23.74 9.40
N GLY A 253 5.94 23.55 8.55
CA GLY A 253 6.12 23.38 7.10
C GLY A 253 6.33 21.94 6.63
N HIS A 254 6.57 20.99 7.54
CA HIS A 254 6.86 19.58 7.24
C HIS A 254 5.66 18.67 7.43
N SER A 255 5.54 17.61 6.63
CA SER A 255 4.46 16.60 6.71
C SER A 255 4.95 15.20 6.33
N LEU A 256 4.31 14.16 6.88
CA LEU A 256 4.53 12.76 6.46
C LEU A 256 4.11 12.49 5.01
N LYS A 257 3.33 13.39 4.39
CA LYS A 257 2.95 13.33 2.97
C LYS A 257 3.86 14.16 2.06
N ASP A 258 4.95 14.73 2.57
CA ASP A 258 5.90 15.44 1.73
C ASP A 258 6.68 14.45 0.87
N LEU A 259 6.65 14.66 -0.44
CA LEU A 259 7.28 13.78 -1.42
C LEU A 259 8.71 14.28 -1.76
N ASP A 260 9.66 13.36 -1.87
CA ASP A 260 11.03 13.65 -2.36
C ASP A 260 11.13 13.35 -3.86
N LEU A 261 10.73 12.14 -4.27
CA LEU A 261 10.67 11.61 -5.63
C LEU A 261 11.98 11.61 -6.43
N GLN A 262 13.08 12.09 -5.86
CA GLN A 262 14.40 12.04 -6.49
C GLN A 262 15.14 10.78 -6.06
N THR A 263 15.19 10.53 -4.76
CA THR A 263 15.95 9.42 -4.17
C THR A 263 15.08 8.42 -3.41
N ARG A 264 13.90 8.87 -2.97
CA ARG A 264 12.96 8.13 -2.11
C ARG A 264 11.54 8.63 -2.32
N LEU A 265 10.53 7.87 -1.93
CA LEU A 265 9.13 8.26 -2.12
C LEU A 265 8.75 9.44 -1.24
N LEU A 266 8.94 9.29 0.07
CA LEU A 266 8.64 10.31 1.09
C LEU A 266 9.90 11.06 1.51
N ARG A 267 9.77 12.38 1.69
CA ARG A 267 10.85 13.25 2.18
C ARG A 267 11.24 12.89 3.62
N PHE A 268 10.23 12.67 4.45
CA PHE A 268 10.33 12.21 5.83
C PHE A 268 9.82 10.78 5.90
N ARG A 269 10.74 9.82 6.05
CA ARG A 269 10.48 8.37 5.92
C ARG A 269 9.74 7.79 7.12
N CYS A 270 8.48 8.20 7.27
CA CYS A 270 7.50 7.59 8.14
C CYS A 270 6.13 7.61 7.43
N SER A 271 5.48 6.45 7.40
CA SER A 271 4.26 6.23 6.66
C SER A 271 3.12 7.11 7.15
N TYR A 272 2.49 7.82 6.21
CA TYR A 272 1.27 8.57 6.46
C TYR A 272 0.08 7.67 6.83
N LEU A 273 0.20 6.34 6.75
CA LEU A 273 -0.84 5.41 7.21
C LEU A 273 -1.16 5.61 8.70
N VAL A 274 -0.23 6.13 9.50
CA VAL A 274 -0.47 6.48 10.91
C VAL A 274 -1.50 7.61 11.10
N HIS A 275 -1.87 8.32 10.02
CA HIS A 275 -2.90 9.35 10.01
C HIS A 275 -4.26 8.86 9.49
N THR A 276 -4.38 7.57 9.15
CA THR A 276 -5.63 7.02 8.59
C THR A 276 -6.65 6.70 9.68
N PRO A 277 -7.96 6.76 9.38
CA PRO A 277 -9.00 6.29 10.30
C PRO A 277 -8.81 4.83 10.73
N PHE A 278 -8.28 3.99 9.82
CA PHE A 278 -7.96 2.61 10.13
C PHE A 278 -6.90 2.49 11.24
N PHE A 279 -5.82 3.27 11.18
CA PHE A 279 -4.79 3.27 12.21
C PHE A 279 -5.32 3.78 13.57
N ASP A 280 -6.19 4.78 13.55
CA ASP A 280 -6.84 5.30 14.77
C ASP A 280 -7.80 4.29 15.40
N GLY A 281 -8.44 3.45 14.59
CA GLY A 281 -9.37 2.41 15.04
C GLY A 281 -8.74 1.08 15.45
N LEU A 282 -7.41 0.94 15.38
CA LEU A 282 -6.72 -0.30 15.78
C LEU A 282 -7.01 -0.66 17.25
N ASP A 283 -6.81 -1.94 17.60
CA ASP A 283 -6.81 -2.37 19.01
C ASP A 283 -5.90 -1.43 19.84
N GLN A 284 -6.42 -0.95 20.97
CA GLN A 284 -5.77 0.12 21.74
C GLN A 284 -4.37 -0.28 22.24
N ASP A 285 -4.17 -1.54 22.60
CA ASP A 285 -2.89 -2.03 23.10
C ASP A 285 -1.90 -2.20 21.94
N LEU A 286 -2.35 -2.68 20.78
CA LEU A 286 -1.54 -2.72 19.56
C LEU A 286 -1.12 -1.31 19.13
N ARG A 287 -2.07 -0.36 19.04
CA ARG A 287 -1.79 1.02 18.64
C ARG A 287 -0.79 1.65 19.61
N ARG A 288 -1.03 1.53 20.92
CA ARG A 288 -0.11 2.05 21.95
C ARG A 288 1.29 1.46 21.79
N ARG A 289 1.38 0.15 21.56
CA ARG A 289 2.65 -0.55 21.32
C ARG A 289 3.39 0.00 20.09
N ILE A 290 2.71 0.15 18.95
CA ILE A 290 3.30 0.71 17.72
C ILE A 290 3.80 2.14 17.95
N LEU A 291 3.00 2.99 18.61
CA LEU A 291 3.39 4.38 18.87
C LEU A 291 4.60 4.49 19.82
N GLN A 292 4.69 3.63 20.82
CA GLN A 292 5.86 3.56 21.71
C GLN A 292 7.12 3.10 20.98
N ASP A 293 6.99 2.11 20.09
CA ASP A 293 8.11 1.61 19.31
C ASP A 293 8.57 2.62 18.25
N LEU A 294 7.64 3.36 17.63
CA LEU A 294 7.96 4.49 16.76
C LEU A 294 8.73 5.58 17.53
N ASP A 295 8.24 5.99 18.70
CA ASP A 295 8.92 7.02 19.50
C ASP A 295 10.35 6.60 19.88
N ARG A 296 10.52 5.34 20.31
CA ARG A 296 11.84 4.77 20.64
C ARG A 296 12.77 4.68 19.43
N ALA A 297 12.27 4.21 18.29
CA ALA A 297 13.08 4.10 17.07
C ALA A 297 13.54 5.48 16.57
N LEU A 298 12.74 6.52 16.80
CA LEU A 298 13.03 7.90 16.41
C LEU A 298 13.80 8.68 17.48
N GLU A 299 14.24 8.06 18.57
CA GLU A 299 15.15 8.69 19.52
C GLU A 299 16.51 8.96 18.86
N PRO A 300 17.18 10.08 19.23
CA PRO A 300 18.52 10.38 18.77
C PRO A 300 19.45 9.20 19.01
N SER A 301 20.33 8.92 18.05
CA SER A 301 21.27 7.79 18.11
C SER A 301 22.05 7.72 19.44
N THR A 302 22.40 8.86 20.03
CA THR A 302 23.11 8.98 21.32
C THR A 302 22.31 8.52 22.55
N GLN A 303 20.98 8.41 22.42
CA GLN A 303 20.06 8.02 23.51
C GLN A 303 19.52 6.60 23.34
N ARG A 304 19.82 5.92 22.23
CA ARG A 304 19.32 4.57 21.94
C ARG A 304 19.95 3.54 22.87
N SER A 305 19.13 2.83 23.63
CA SER A 305 19.58 1.71 24.46
C SER A 305 20.05 0.52 23.61
N LEU A 306 21.14 -0.14 24.01
CA LEU A 306 21.61 -1.40 23.44
C LEU A 306 20.57 -2.53 23.58
N SER A 307 19.71 -2.50 24.60
CA SER A 307 18.65 -3.50 24.82
C SER A 307 17.48 -3.40 23.83
N ALA A 308 17.43 -2.34 23.01
CA ALA A 308 16.38 -2.10 22.02
C ALA A 308 16.85 -2.34 20.57
N GLU A 309 17.83 -3.24 20.36
CA GLU A 309 18.54 -3.37 19.09
C GLU A 309 17.63 -3.58 17.87
N LYS A 310 16.60 -4.42 17.97
CA LYS A 310 15.62 -4.64 16.88
C LYS A 310 14.80 -3.38 16.56
N THR A 311 14.31 -2.67 17.58
CA THR A 311 13.59 -1.39 17.41
C THR A 311 14.50 -0.32 16.82
N ASN A 312 15.74 -0.25 17.28
CA ASN A 312 16.74 0.70 16.77
C ASN A 312 17.10 0.39 15.31
N ALA A 313 17.13 -0.89 14.91
CA ALA A 313 17.42 -1.31 13.55
C ALA A 313 16.42 -0.75 12.53
N ALA A 314 15.15 -0.61 12.91
CA ALA A 314 14.09 -0.10 12.06
C ALA A 314 14.30 1.35 11.58
N ALA A 315 15.11 2.15 12.28
CA ALA A 315 15.38 3.55 11.98
C ALA A 315 16.85 3.84 11.62
N ARG A 316 17.69 2.81 11.42
CA ARG A 316 19.14 2.99 11.17
C ARG A 316 19.45 3.77 9.88
N HIS A 317 18.55 3.75 8.90
CA HIS A 317 18.67 4.48 7.64
C HIS A 317 18.26 5.95 7.73
N LEU A 318 17.66 6.38 8.84
CA LEU A 318 17.25 7.76 9.09
C LEU A 318 18.41 8.54 9.73
N SER A 319 18.61 9.79 9.32
CA SER A 319 19.49 10.70 10.06
C SER A 319 18.80 11.16 11.35
N ASP A 320 19.59 11.57 12.35
CA ASP A 320 19.03 12.12 13.59
C ASP A 320 18.15 13.36 13.33
N GLU A 321 18.51 14.19 12.35
CA GLU A 321 17.70 15.35 11.92
C GLU A 321 16.35 14.93 11.33
N GLU A 322 16.36 13.95 10.41
CA GLU A 322 15.11 13.44 9.80
C GLU A 322 14.22 12.79 10.86
N ALA A 323 14.80 11.98 11.75
CA ALA A 323 14.08 11.33 12.85
C ALA A 323 13.47 12.36 13.81
N ALA A 324 14.18 13.45 14.12
CA ALA A 324 13.68 14.53 14.96
C ALA A 324 12.48 15.27 14.32
N VAL A 325 12.51 15.51 13.00
CA VAL A 325 11.38 16.11 12.29
C VAL A 325 10.18 15.17 12.28
N ILE A 326 10.37 13.88 11.98
CA ILE A 326 9.30 12.87 12.02
C ILE A 326 8.68 12.83 13.43
N ARG A 327 9.50 12.73 14.48
CA ARG A 327 9.03 12.68 15.88
C ARG A 327 8.24 13.93 16.26
N THR A 328 8.65 15.10 15.77
CA THR A 328 7.93 16.37 15.96
C THR A 328 6.55 16.35 15.29
N ILE A 329 6.47 15.88 14.04
CA ILE A 329 5.19 15.73 13.33
C ILE A 329 4.28 14.76 14.09
N LEU A 330 4.78 13.59 14.48
CA LEU A 330 3.99 12.56 15.17
C LEU A 330 3.43 13.06 16.50
N ARG A 331 4.26 13.70 17.34
CA ARG A 331 3.83 14.30 18.63
C ARG A 331 2.71 15.32 18.49
N ALA A 332 2.69 16.06 17.39
CA ALA A 332 1.70 17.10 17.15
C ALA A 332 0.44 16.60 16.41
N THR A 333 0.51 15.47 15.70
CA THR A 333 -0.54 15.07 14.75
C THR A 333 -1.17 13.69 14.99
N VAL A 334 -0.56 12.86 15.85
CA VAL A 334 -1.02 11.49 16.14
C VAL A 334 -1.45 11.40 17.61
N PRO A 335 -2.77 11.28 17.89
CA PRO A 335 -3.27 11.16 19.26
C PRO A 335 -2.71 9.93 19.97
N GLY A 336 -2.20 10.11 21.19
CA GLY A 336 -1.59 9.04 21.99
C GLY A 336 -0.11 8.78 21.70
N PHE A 337 0.52 9.55 20.82
CA PHE A 337 1.97 9.49 20.62
C PHE A 337 2.71 9.96 21.90
N PRO A 338 3.79 9.29 22.32
CA PRO A 338 4.53 9.66 23.54
C PRO A 338 5.03 11.12 23.52
N ASN A 339 4.83 11.83 24.64
CA ASN A 339 5.13 13.26 24.77
C ASN A 339 4.45 14.14 23.70
N GLY A 340 3.35 13.66 23.13
CA GLY A 340 2.48 14.44 22.25
C GLY A 340 1.58 15.37 23.06
N ASN A 341 1.18 16.48 22.44
CA ASN A 341 0.23 17.39 23.07
C ASN A 341 -1.16 16.73 23.05
N LEU A 342 -1.73 16.49 24.23
CA LEU A 342 -3.13 16.09 24.43
C LEU A 342 -4.09 17.25 24.12
N LYS A 343 -3.92 17.97 23.01
CA LYS A 343 -4.90 18.96 22.51
C LYS A 343 -4.78 19.09 20.99
N ALA A 344 -5.69 18.43 20.29
CA ALA A 344 -6.23 18.94 19.05
C ALA A 344 -7.75 18.91 19.27
N ASP A 345 -8.34 20.11 19.35
CA ASP A 345 -9.78 20.32 19.47
C ASP A 345 -10.57 19.71 18.31
#